data_AF-A0AAW6ENG6-F1
#
_entry.id   AF-A0AAW6ENG6-F1
#
_cell.length_a   1.000
_cell.length_b   1.000
_cell.length_c   1.000
_cell.angle_alpha   90.00
_cell.angle_beta   90.00
_cell.angle_gamma   90.00
#
_symmetry.space_group_name_H-M   'P 1'
#
loop_
_entity.id
_entity.type
_entity.pdbx_description
1 polymer ?
#
loop_
_entity_poly.entity_id
_entity_poly.type
_entity_poly.pdbx_seq_one_letter_code
_entity_poly.pdbx_strand_id
1 'polypeptide(L)'
;MESPTKKVLIDSSYGNISKVNSKDEVILVGVYPFEGISYVDNIELILKPENSEHITVNIKYSGYNMQLFLGDFTGDNKSEIMVRGGFGGSGGFEIGVIYIYEDGKLIEIFNQDIFYKNNNCSATFKDDYKVSVNCGKKKYTIDISSKEKEYLEYLYLPNSKLKNAVDAYVDAPNGIFPTKQIYNNYYELLIQQRVVGISNADTLGIIQTYSNLIDSNIKNIYKGLLLTDYNYRKRQRYNKFITEKDVNNYDFKNLKGNYLNRNSIYSARDFKVNKDSMNLIVNNIFEEKNTLYLNGYLLNLTENTINDINNFKIELKDATGRVFAKKIFKRIDINGGLEAFEGKKILLTFFGEEYNLYNINTGNLTWDYNCEII
;
A
#
# COMPACT_ATOMS: atom_id res chain seq x y z
N MET A 1 18.46 21.48 -13.30
CA MET A 1 17.54 21.50 -12.15
C MET A 1 18.38 21.19 -10.92
N GLU A 2 18.52 22.16 -10.01
CA GLU A 2 19.17 21.90 -8.73
C GLU A 2 18.31 20.92 -7.92
N SER A 3 18.92 19.86 -7.39
CA SER A 3 18.24 18.97 -6.45
C SER A 3 17.78 19.80 -5.24
N PRO A 4 16.52 19.67 -4.78
CA PRO A 4 16.09 20.35 -3.56
C PRO A 4 17.03 19.98 -2.41
N THR A 5 17.66 20.96 -1.77
CA THR A 5 18.57 20.73 -0.63
C THR A 5 17.90 21.01 0.71
N LYS A 6 16.69 21.57 0.70
CA LYS A 6 15.97 21.98 1.90
C LYS A 6 15.23 20.78 2.52
N LYS A 7 15.54 20.48 3.78
CA LYS A 7 14.76 19.55 4.59
C LYS A 7 13.38 20.12 4.88
N VAL A 8 12.35 19.30 4.68
CA VAL A 8 10.95 19.61 4.97
C VAL A 8 10.40 18.62 5.99
N LEU A 9 9.33 19.01 6.66
CA LEU A 9 8.58 18.13 7.55
C LEU A 9 7.98 16.96 6.77
N ILE A 10 8.24 15.73 7.24
CA ILE A 10 7.61 14.51 6.75
C ILE A 10 6.42 14.15 7.66
N ASP A 11 6.68 14.07 8.97
CA ASP A 11 5.69 13.68 9.98
C ASP A 11 6.08 14.25 11.35
N SER A 12 5.12 14.38 12.25
CA SER A 12 5.34 14.83 13.63
C SER A 12 4.35 14.19 14.59
N SER A 13 4.79 13.89 15.80
CA SER A 13 3.94 13.32 16.85
C SER A 13 4.35 13.83 18.23
N TYR A 14 3.47 13.63 19.22
CA TYR A 14 3.75 13.93 20.62
C TYR A 14 3.57 12.68 21.47
N GLY A 15 4.48 12.45 22.42
CA GLY A 15 4.44 11.27 23.29
C GLY A 15 5.27 11.41 24.55
N ASN A 16 5.07 10.48 25.47
CA ASN A 16 5.79 10.35 26.73
C ASN A 16 7.10 9.54 26.54
N ILE A 17 8.15 10.16 26.02
CA ILE A 17 9.37 9.45 25.58
C ILE A 17 10.49 9.63 26.59
N SER A 18 10.74 10.87 27.02
CA SER A 18 11.83 11.22 27.92
C SER A 18 11.58 10.80 29.36
N LYS A 19 10.32 10.86 29.80
CA LYS A 19 9.85 10.46 31.13
C LYS A 19 8.38 10.02 31.05
N VAL A 20 7.92 9.27 32.05
CA VAL A 20 6.50 8.94 32.16
C VAL A 20 5.68 10.25 32.25
N ASN A 21 4.64 10.36 31.43
CA ASN A 21 3.76 11.53 31.29
C ASN A 21 4.39 12.80 30.69
N SER A 22 5.59 12.75 30.10
CA SER A 22 6.06 13.91 29.31
C SER A 22 5.20 14.14 28.06
N LYS A 23 5.25 15.37 27.56
CA LYS A 23 4.73 15.75 26.25
C LYS A 23 5.90 16.15 25.35
N ASP A 24 6.68 15.16 24.94
CA ASP A 24 7.82 15.38 24.06
C ASP A 24 7.34 15.44 22.61
N GLU A 25 7.97 16.29 21.79
CA GLU A 25 7.69 16.40 20.36
C GLU A 25 8.71 15.57 19.57
N VAL A 26 8.22 14.78 18.62
CA VAL A 26 9.05 14.04 17.67
C VAL A 26 8.76 14.55 16.28
N ILE A 27 9.80 14.87 15.53
CA ILE A 27 9.72 15.40 14.18
C ILE A 27 10.58 14.54 13.28
N LEU A 28 9.99 14.09 12.17
CA LEU A 28 10.72 13.46 11.08
C LEU A 28 10.83 14.47 9.94
N VAL A 29 12.05 14.78 9.54
CA VAL A 29 12.33 15.68 8.41
C VAL A 29 13.18 14.99 7.37
N GLY A 30 13.12 15.45 6.12
CA GLY A 30 13.97 14.93 5.05
C GLY A 30 13.85 15.73 3.78
N VAL A 31 14.56 15.29 2.75
CA VAL A 31 14.63 15.94 1.44
C VAL A 31 13.83 15.11 0.45
N TYR A 32 12.89 15.75 -0.26
CA TYR A 32 12.24 15.14 -1.41
C TYR A 32 13.05 15.49 -2.66
N PRO A 33 13.87 14.57 -3.21
CA PRO A 33 14.70 14.88 -4.37
C PRO A 33 13.91 15.05 -5.66
N PHE A 34 12.63 14.64 -5.67
CA PHE A 34 11.74 14.69 -6.83
C PHE A 34 10.37 15.25 -6.45
N GLU A 35 9.82 16.15 -7.26
CA GLU A 35 8.48 16.72 -7.04
C GLU A 35 7.38 15.68 -7.29
N GLY A 36 6.33 15.71 -6.46
CA GLY A 36 5.14 14.85 -6.62
C GLY A 36 5.33 13.36 -6.27
N ILE A 37 6.50 12.95 -5.78
CA ILE A 37 6.81 11.57 -5.40
C ILE A 37 7.02 11.49 -3.89
N SER A 38 6.50 10.45 -3.22
CA SER A 38 6.63 10.29 -1.77
C SER A 38 7.98 9.72 -1.30
N TYR A 39 9.00 9.67 -2.17
CA TYR A 39 10.35 9.22 -1.83
C TYR A 39 11.10 10.32 -1.10
N VAL A 40 11.70 9.98 0.04
CA VAL A 40 12.45 10.90 0.88
C VAL A 40 13.85 10.37 1.13
N ASP A 41 14.81 11.29 1.08
CA ASP A 41 16.23 11.06 1.33
C ASP A 41 16.75 12.00 2.43
N ASN A 42 17.98 11.77 2.93
CA ASN A 42 18.62 12.58 3.97
C ASN A 42 17.70 12.82 5.19
N ILE A 43 17.12 11.74 5.70
CA ILE A 43 16.10 11.76 6.73
C ILE A 43 16.74 11.95 8.11
N GLU A 44 16.20 12.88 8.89
CA GLU A 44 16.56 13.11 10.29
C GLU A 44 15.35 12.93 11.19
N LEU A 45 15.59 12.29 12.33
CA LEU A 45 14.66 12.19 13.44
C LEU A 45 15.10 13.18 14.52
N ILE A 46 14.20 14.07 14.92
CA ILE A 46 14.44 15.10 15.92
C ILE A 46 13.47 14.85 17.09
N LEU A 47 14.01 14.59 18.27
CA LEU A 47 13.25 14.55 19.53
C LEU A 47 13.47 15.87 20.28
N LYS A 48 12.38 16.51 20.71
CA LYS A 48 12.41 17.67 21.61
C LYS A 48 11.76 17.28 22.95
N PRO A 49 12.57 16.93 23.96
CA PRO A 49 12.05 16.62 25.27
C PRO A 49 11.43 17.85 25.95
N GLU A 50 10.43 17.61 26.79
CA GLU A 50 9.81 18.65 27.63
C GLU A 50 10.83 19.15 28.67
N ASN A 51 11.49 20.27 28.36
CA ASN A 51 12.55 20.93 29.17
C ASN A 51 13.97 20.35 29.01
N SER A 52 14.34 19.84 27.85
CA SER A 52 15.76 19.52 27.55
C SER A 52 16.13 19.93 26.12
N GLU A 53 17.43 19.91 25.82
CA GLU A 53 17.89 20.15 24.46
C GLU A 53 17.35 19.10 23.49
N HIS A 54 17.16 19.52 22.23
CA HIS A 54 16.71 18.61 21.19
C HIS A 54 17.82 17.65 20.80
N ILE A 55 17.43 16.44 20.40
CA ILE A 55 18.33 15.37 19.98
C ILE A 55 17.99 15.03 18.54
N THR A 56 19.02 15.00 17.70
CA THR A 56 18.87 14.69 16.28
C THR A 56 19.68 13.45 15.94
N VAL A 57 19.05 12.50 15.25
CA VAL A 57 19.73 11.33 14.68
C VAL A 57 19.44 11.24 13.18
N ASN A 58 20.47 10.89 12.41
CA ASN A 58 20.31 10.59 10.99
C ASN A 58 19.75 9.18 10.82
N ILE A 59 18.68 9.05 10.04
CA ILE A 59 18.14 7.75 9.65
C ILE A 59 18.94 7.24 8.46
N LYS A 60 19.53 6.05 8.60
CA LYS A 60 20.37 5.43 7.56
C LYS A 60 19.62 4.97 6.31
N TYR A 61 18.30 5.15 6.28
CA TYR A 61 17.43 4.67 5.22
C TYR A 61 16.71 5.83 4.54
N SER A 62 16.52 5.68 3.24
CA SER A 62 15.72 6.55 2.38
C SER A 62 14.57 5.71 1.82
N GLY A 63 13.39 6.29 1.64
CA GLY A 63 12.21 5.49 1.33
C GLY A 63 10.95 6.27 1.05
N TYR A 64 9.89 5.53 0.73
CA TYR A 64 8.56 6.01 0.39
C TYR A 64 7.63 5.97 1.60
N ASN A 65 6.75 6.97 1.69
CA ASN A 65 5.68 7.02 2.70
C ASN A 65 6.24 6.84 4.13
N MET A 66 7.33 7.54 4.41
CA MET A 66 8.00 7.52 5.71
C MET A 66 7.08 8.17 6.77
N GLN A 67 6.96 7.54 7.93
CA GLN A 67 6.05 7.96 9.00
C GLN A 67 6.58 7.56 10.37
N LEU A 68 6.08 8.23 11.40
CA LEU A 68 6.33 7.94 12.80
C LEU A 68 5.25 7.03 13.37
N PHE A 69 5.65 6.20 14.33
CA PHE A 69 4.74 5.52 15.25
C PHE A 69 5.34 5.59 16.64
N LEU A 70 4.58 6.08 17.61
CA LEU A 70 4.98 6.13 19.02
C LEU A 70 4.20 5.09 19.80
N GLY A 71 4.90 4.31 20.62
CA GLY A 71 4.27 3.34 21.51
C GLY A 71 5.29 2.72 22.46
N ASP A 72 4.81 2.26 23.62
CA ASP A 72 5.63 1.55 24.60
C ASP A 72 5.95 0.14 24.08
N PHE A 73 7.18 -0.11 23.64
CA PHE A 73 7.63 -1.43 23.17
C PHE A 73 8.41 -2.20 24.24
N THR A 74 9.00 -1.49 25.20
CA THR A 74 9.85 -2.07 26.25
C THR A 74 9.08 -2.47 27.52
N GLY A 75 7.85 -1.99 27.69
CA GLY A 75 6.99 -2.23 28.84
C GLY A 75 7.26 -1.33 30.04
N ASP A 76 7.98 -0.22 29.86
CA ASP A 76 8.37 0.69 30.94
C ASP A 76 7.42 1.90 31.10
N ASN A 77 6.31 1.94 30.35
CA ASN A 77 5.33 3.02 30.26
C ASN A 77 5.86 4.33 29.67
N LYS A 78 7.01 4.32 29.00
CA LYS A 78 7.41 5.38 28.05
C LYS A 78 7.20 4.86 26.64
N SER A 79 7.01 5.79 25.70
CA SER A 79 6.93 5.45 24.28
C SER A 79 8.32 5.41 23.67
N GLU A 80 8.62 4.35 22.93
CA GLU A 80 9.72 4.37 21.96
C GLU A 80 9.24 4.96 20.63
N ILE A 81 10.21 5.37 19.81
CA ILE A 81 9.97 5.98 18.51
C ILE A 81 10.26 4.97 17.41
N MET A 82 9.22 4.52 16.71
CA MET A 82 9.36 3.73 15.48
C MET A 82 9.32 4.65 14.26
N VAL A 83 10.37 4.60 13.45
CA VAL A 83 10.40 5.18 12.09
C VAL A 83 10.16 4.05 11.10
N ARG A 84 9.17 4.22 10.20
CA ARG A 84 8.81 3.19 9.22
C ARG A 84 8.46 3.77 7.87
N GLY A 85 8.55 2.94 6.83
CA GLY A 85 8.21 3.29 5.45
C GLY A 85 8.50 2.15 4.49
N GLY A 86 8.46 2.39 3.18
CA GLY A 86 8.79 1.37 2.18
C GLY A 86 10.08 1.69 1.44
N PHE A 87 10.92 0.69 1.16
CA PHE A 87 12.06 0.89 0.23
C PHE A 87 11.60 1.12 -1.23
N GLY A 88 10.38 0.70 -1.57
CA GLY A 88 9.87 0.70 -2.94
C GLY A 88 10.28 -0.54 -3.74
N GLY A 89 10.09 -0.49 -5.06
CA GLY A 89 10.43 -1.59 -5.98
C GLY A 89 9.52 -2.81 -5.90
N SER A 90 9.84 -3.85 -6.68
CA SER A 90 9.01 -5.06 -6.82
C SER A 90 9.00 -5.95 -5.57
N GLY A 91 9.99 -5.81 -4.69
CA GLY A 91 10.11 -6.55 -3.43
C GLY A 91 9.16 -6.05 -2.34
N GLY A 92 8.80 -4.76 -2.37
CA GLY A 92 7.92 -4.16 -1.37
C GLY A 92 8.45 -4.29 0.06
N PHE A 93 9.77 -4.15 0.24
CA PHE A 93 10.41 -4.24 1.55
C PHE A 93 10.03 -3.08 2.45
N GLU A 94 9.91 -3.37 3.74
CA GLU A 94 9.54 -2.40 4.75
C GLU A 94 10.78 -1.94 5.53
N ILE A 95 10.89 -0.63 5.69
CA ILE A 95 11.81 0.04 6.60
C ILE A 95 11.12 0.06 7.97
N GLY A 96 11.83 -0.37 9.01
CA GLY A 96 11.34 -0.32 10.38
C GLY A 96 12.49 -0.24 11.36
N VAL A 97 12.62 0.90 12.04
CA VAL A 97 13.65 1.18 13.04
C VAL A 97 13.00 1.68 14.30
N ILE A 98 13.43 1.19 15.47
CA ILE A 98 12.90 1.63 16.77
C ILE A 98 14.03 2.20 17.60
N TYR A 99 13.79 3.39 18.16
CA TYR A 99 14.70 4.09 19.06
C TYR A 99 14.10 4.22 20.45
N ILE A 100 14.92 3.94 21.46
CA ILE A 100 14.65 4.29 22.86
C ILE A 100 15.40 5.57 23.24
N TYR A 101 14.81 6.37 24.12
CA TYR A 101 15.50 7.47 24.78
C TYR A 101 16.08 7.02 26.13
N GLU A 102 17.40 7.09 26.24
CA GLU A 102 18.14 6.81 27.49
C GLU A 102 19.27 7.83 27.65
N ASP A 103 19.42 8.39 28.85
CA ASP A 103 20.53 9.27 29.23
C ASP A 103 20.85 10.39 28.22
N GLY A 104 19.82 11.06 27.71
CA GLY A 104 19.98 12.17 26.76
C GLY A 104 20.26 11.73 25.32
N LYS A 105 20.12 10.45 24.99
CA LYS A 105 20.43 9.91 23.65
C LYS A 105 19.29 9.06 23.10
N LEU A 106 19.17 9.03 21.78
CA LEU A 106 18.35 8.05 21.07
C LEU A 106 19.22 6.85 20.69
N ILE A 107 18.85 5.67 21.19
CA ILE A 107 19.57 4.41 20.97
C ILE A 107 18.69 3.51 20.10
N GLU A 108 19.24 3.03 18.98
CA GLU A 108 18.56 2.08 18.09
C GLU A 108 18.48 0.70 18.78
N ILE A 109 17.26 0.21 19.07
CA ILE A 109 17.03 -1.10 19.71
C ILE A 109 16.49 -2.16 18.74
N PHE A 110 16.03 -1.72 17.56
CA PHE A 110 15.57 -2.60 16.49
C PHE A 110 15.81 -1.95 15.14
N ASN A 111 16.25 -2.75 14.16
CA ASN A 111 16.12 -2.45 12.75
C ASN A 111 15.93 -3.73 11.94
N GLN A 112 15.36 -3.58 10.74
CA GLN A 112 15.04 -4.67 9.83
C GLN A 112 16.27 -5.47 9.36
N ASP A 113 17.43 -4.86 9.19
CA ASP A 113 18.63 -5.55 8.69
C ASP A 113 19.24 -6.48 9.74
N ILE A 114 19.34 -6.00 10.99
CA ILE A 114 19.77 -6.81 12.12
C ILE A 114 18.76 -7.93 12.37
N PHE A 115 17.46 -7.63 12.32
CA PHE A 115 16.43 -8.65 12.43
C PHE A 115 16.61 -9.74 11.36
N TYR A 116 16.72 -9.34 10.09
CA TYR A 116 16.88 -10.25 8.96
C TYR A 116 18.09 -11.17 9.15
N LYS A 117 19.27 -10.59 9.45
CA LYS A 117 20.52 -11.32 9.68
C LYS A 117 20.43 -12.32 10.84
N ASN A 118 19.72 -11.98 11.91
CA ASN A 118 19.60 -12.82 13.11
C ASN A 118 18.45 -13.82 13.03
N ASN A 119 17.54 -13.68 12.05
CA ASN A 119 16.34 -14.50 11.87
C ASN A 119 16.33 -15.29 10.58
N ASN A 120 17.51 -15.68 10.11
CA ASN A 120 17.69 -16.37 8.83
C ASN A 120 16.74 -17.56 8.68
N CYS A 121 16.01 -17.54 7.56
CA CYS A 121 15.28 -18.67 7.05
C CYS A 121 15.75 -18.92 5.61
N SER A 122 15.68 -20.16 5.16
CA SER A 122 15.94 -20.54 3.77
C SER A 122 14.77 -21.30 3.19
N ALA A 123 14.66 -21.28 1.87
CA ALA A 123 13.71 -22.09 1.12
C ALA A 123 14.46 -22.86 0.04
N THR A 124 13.92 -24.00 -0.39
CA THR A 124 14.47 -24.76 -1.53
C THR A 124 13.38 -25.62 -2.12
N PHE A 125 13.28 -25.66 -3.45
CA PHE A 125 12.42 -26.62 -4.14
C PHE A 125 12.90 -28.06 -3.88
N LYS A 126 11.96 -29.00 -3.83
CA LYS A 126 12.16 -30.44 -3.61
C LYS A 126 11.26 -31.20 -4.57
N ASP A 127 11.65 -32.43 -4.88
CA ASP A 127 10.83 -33.37 -5.65
C ASP A 127 9.39 -33.46 -5.11
N ASP A 128 8.50 -33.96 -5.96
CA ASP A 128 7.06 -34.12 -5.66
C ASP A 128 6.34 -32.81 -5.36
N TYR A 129 6.68 -31.75 -6.12
CA TYR A 129 6.03 -30.43 -6.04
C TYR A 129 6.08 -29.80 -4.65
N LYS A 130 7.23 -29.89 -3.97
CA LYS A 130 7.40 -29.41 -2.60
C LYS A 130 8.40 -28.27 -2.51
N VAL A 131 8.19 -27.39 -1.54
CA VAL A 131 9.18 -26.40 -1.11
C VAL A 131 9.49 -26.61 0.36
N SER A 132 10.75 -26.93 0.65
CA SER A 132 11.24 -27.03 2.02
C SER A 132 11.62 -25.64 2.52
N VAL A 133 11.10 -25.24 3.68
CA VAL A 133 11.44 -23.97 4.35
C VAL A 133 12.09 -24.29 5.69
N ASN A 134 13.27 -23.73 5.96
CA ASN A 134 14.03 -23.97 7.19
C ASN A 134 14.26 -22.64 7.92
N CYS A 135 13.72 -22.52 9.12
CA CYS A 135 13.90 -21.39 10.04
C CYS A 135 14.55 -21.88 11.36
N GLY A 136 15.61 -22.68 11.24
CA GLY A 136 16.31 -23.30 12.37
C GLY A 136 15.52 -24.46 12.97
N LYS A 137 15.00 -24.28 14.19
CA LYS A 137 14.21 -25.31 14.89
C LYS A 137 12.84 -25.56 14.24
N LYS A 138 12.33 -24.60 13.46
CA LYS A 138 11.06 -24.71 12.73
C LYS A 138 11.34 -25.04 11.27
N LYS A 139 10.80 -26.16 10.79
CA LYS A 139 10.91 -26.60 9.40
C LYS A 139 9.51 -26.82 8.86
N TYR A 140 9.29 -26.42 7.62
CA TYR A 140 8.00 -26.51 6.95
C TYR A 140 8.17 -27.10 5.56
N THR A 141 7.09 -27.69 5.05
CA THR A 141 6.99 -28.12 3.66
C THR A 141 5.73 -27.49 3.08
N ILE A 142 5.89 -26.76 1.97
CA ILE A 142 4.79 -26.20 1.19
C ILE A 142 4.53 -27.14 0.03
N ASP A 143 3.30 -27.60 -0.12
CA ASP A 143 2.84 -28.31 -1.32
C ASP A 143 2.40 -27.26 -2.35
N ILE A 144 3.05 -27.29 -3.51
CA ILE A 144 2.76 -26.38 -4.63
C ILE A 144 2.07 -27.11 -5.80
N SER A 145 1.62 -28.35 -5.63
CA SER A 145 0.94 -29.13 -6.68
C SER A 145 -0.33 -28.47 -7.25
N SER A 146 -0.90 -27.49 -6.54
CA SER A 146 -2.05 -26.70 -6.99
C SER A 146 -1.70 -25.52 -7.93
N LYS A 147 -0.41 -25.29 -8.22
CA LYS A 147 0.04 -24.29 -9.19
C LYS A 147 -0.35 -24.68 -10.62
N GLU A 148 -0.34 -23.67 -11.51
CA GLU A 148 -0.59 -23.85 -12.94
C GLU A 148 0.37 -24.88 -13.54
N LYS A 149 -0.12 -25.66 -14.51
CA LYS A 149 0.64 -26.76 -15.11
C LYS A 149 1.96 -26.28 -15.69
N GLU A 150 1.96 -25.14 -16.36
CA GLU A 150 3.15 -24.52 -16.96
C GLU A 150 4.20 -24.18 -15.89
N TYR A 151 3.76 -23.71 -14.72
CA TYR A 151 4.64 -23.42 -13.58
C TYR A 151 5.31 -24.71 -13.06
N LEU A 152 4.54 -25.78 -12.92
CA LEU A 152 5.04 -27.07 -12.47
C LEU A 152 5.95 -27.71 -13.52
N GLU A 153 5.59 -27.65 -14.80
CA GLU A 153 6.42 -28.14 -15.89
C GLU A 153 7.72 -27.33 -16.05
N TYR A 154 7.74 -26.05 -15.66
CA TYR A 154 8.99 -25.27 -15.65
C TYR A 154 10.00 -25.84 -14.62
N LEU A 155 9.52 -26.22 -13.43
CA LEU A 155 10.37 -26.69 -12.33
C LEU A 155 10.65 -28.21 -12.35
N TYR A 156 9.71 -29.01 -12.84
CA TYR A 156 9.71 -30.46 -12.65
C TYR A 156 9.60 -31.23 -13.97
N LEU A 157 10.21 -32.41 -14.00
CA LEU A 157 10.02 -33.44 -15.01
C LEU A 157 8.62 -34.05 -14.89
N PRO A 158 8.11 -34.75 -15.93
CA PRO A 158 6.81 -35.42 -15.87
C PRO A 158 6.65 -36.44 -14.73
N ASN A 159 7.75 -36.95 -14.18
CA ASN A 159 7.77 -37.83 -13.01
C ASN A 159 7.93 -37.08 -11.68
N SER A 160 7.65 -35.77 -11.66
CA SER A 160 7.71 -34.88 -10.49
C SER A 160 9.10 -34.69 -9.87
N LYS A 161 10.18 -35.12 -10.54
CA LYS A 161 11.56 -34.81 -10.15
C LYS A 161 11.97 -33.40 -10.57
N LEU A 162 12.68 -32.69 -9.70
CA LEU A 162 13.17 -31.34 -9.97
C LEU A 162 14.19 -31.32 -11.13
N LYS A 163 14.07 -30.34 -12.04
CA LYS A 163 14.90 -30.24 -13.27
C LYS A 163 16.32 -29.66 -13.09
N ASN A 164 16.61 -28.92 -12.01
CA ASN A 164 17.73 -27.94 -11.80
C ASN A 164 17.42 -26.53 -12.38
N ALA A 165 17.96 -25.37 -11.96
CA ALA A 165 18.49 -24.87 -10.69
C ALA A 165 17.84 -23.48 -10.48
N VAL A 166 16.64 -23.47 -9.91
CA VAL A 166 15.96 -22.23 -9.50
C VAL A 166 15.80 -22.35 -8.01
N ASP A 167 16.35 -21.39 -7.27
CA ASP A 167 16.25 -21.40 -5.82
C ASP A 167 15.01 -20.64 -5.39
N ALA A 168 14.19 -21.31 -4.58
CA ALA A 168 13.28 -20.59 -3.70
C ALA A 168 14.12 -19.88 -2.63
N TYR A 169 13.67 -18.74 -2.14
CA TYR A 169 14.38 -18.05 -1.07
C TYR A 169 13.39 -17.40 -0.09
N VAL A 170 13.92 -16.97 1.06
CA VAL A 170 13.15 -16.15 2.00
C VAL A 170 13.67 -14.74 1.90
N ASP A 171 12.75 -13.81 1.68
CA ASP A 171 13.08 -12.42 1.41
C ASP A 171 13.33 -11.61 2.69
N ALA A 172 13.83 -10.38 2.53
CA ALA A 172 13.89 -9.41 3.62
C ALA A 172 12.47 -9.08 4.16
N PRO A 173 12.35 -8.53 5.40
CA PRO A 173 11.07 -8.12 5.94
C PRO A 173 10.27 -7.22 4.99
N ASN A 174 9.04 -7.62 4.71
CA ASN A 174 8.11 -6.90 3.83
C ASN A 174 6.85 -6.42 4.57
N GLY A 175 6.87 -6.56 5.90
CA GLY A 175 5.79 -6.25 6.82
C GLY A 175 6.37 -6.16 8.23
N ILE A 176 6.27 -5.01 8.90
CA ILE A 176 6.70 -4.79 10.28
C ILE A 176 5.60 -4.01 10.97
N PHE A 177 4.70 -4.73 11.64
CA PHE A 177 3.50 -4.16 12.23
C PHE A 177 3.65 -4.01 13.74
N PRO A 178 3.54 -2.80 14.30
CA PRO A 178 3.27 -2.66 15.73
C PRO A 178 1.87 -3.21 16.02
N THR A 179 1.79 -4.08 17.01
CA THR A 179 0.57 -4.77 17.43
C THR A 179 0.49 -4.74 18.94
N LYS A 180 -0.72 -4.71 19.51
CA LYS A 180 -0.91 -4.72 20.96
C LYS A 180 -2.03 -5.68 21.30
N GLN A 181 -1.74 -6.65 22.17
CA GLN A 181 -2.78 -7.51 22.70
C GLN A 181 -3.62 -6.74 23.71
N ILE A 182 -4.91 -7.10 23.82
CA ILE A 182 -5.90 -6.39 24.65
C ILE A 182 -5.45 -6.27 26.11
N TYR A 183 -4.75 -7.29 26.63
CA TYR A 183 -4.32 -7.35 28.02
C TYR A 183 -2.86 -6.90 28.26
N ASN A 184 -2.13 -6.56 27.18
CA ASN A 184 -0.77 -6.06 27.29
C ASN A 184 -0.79 -4.54 27.37
N ASN A 185 0.12 -3.96 28.16
CA ASN A 185 0.31 -2.52 28.18
C ASN A 185 1.35 -2.04 27.17
N TYR A 186 2.19 -2.96 26.66
CA TYR A 186 3.22 -2.72 25.65
C TYR A 186 2.80 -3.21 24.25
N TYR A 187 3.52 -2.73 23.24
CA TYR A 187 3.44 -3.12 21.84
C TYR A 187 4.46 -4.23 21.53
N GLU A 188 4.05 -5.09 20.60
CA GLU A 188 4.80 -6.19 20.05
C GLU A 188 4.89 -6.01 18.53
N LEU A 189 5.83 -6.69 17.89
CA LEU A 189 6.01 -6.66 16.45
C LEU A 189 5.51 -7.94 15.80
N LEU A 190 4.62 -7.81 14.83
CA LEU A 190 4.36 -8.85 13.83
C LEU A 190 5.19 -8.55 12.58
N ILE A 191 6.21 -9.38 12.34
CA ILE A 191 7.14 -9.25 11.24
C ILE A 191 6.86 -10.32 10.19
N GLN A 192 6.81 -9.93 8.92
CA GLN A 192 6.51 -10.80 7.78
C GLN A 192 7.69 -10.86 6.82
N GLN A 193 8.02 -12.06 6.37
CA GLN A 193 8.97 -12.33 5.29
C GLN A 193 8.32 -13.28 4.29
N ARG A 194 8.53 -13.05 3.00
CA ARG A 194 7.95 -13.89 1.94
C ARG A 194 8.84 -15.09 1.68
N VAL A 195 8.23 -16.25 1.53
CA VAL A 195 8.85 -17.39 0.84
C VAL A 195 8.60 -17.17 -0.65
N VAL A 196 9.67 -16.90 -1.39
CA VAL A 196 9.63 -16.53 -2.81
C VAL A 196 9.95 -17.76 -3.66
N GLY A 197 9.18 -17.95 -4.74
CA GLY A 197 9.40 -19.01 -5.72
C GLY A 197 10.26 -18.55 -6.89
N ILE A 198 9.83 -18.85 -8.13
CA ILE A 198 10.66 -18.64 -9.33
C ILE A 198 10.89 -17.17 -9.71
N SER A 199 10.10 -16.26 -9.15
CA SER A 199 10.25 -14.81 -9.36
C SER A 199 9.87 -14.05 -8.11
N ASN A 200 10.38 -12.82 -7.96
CA ASN A 200 10.10 -12.00 -6.79
C ASN A 200 8.59 -11.72 -6.56
N ALA A 201 7.78 -11.74 -7.62
CA ALA A 201 6.33 -11.58 -7.53
C ALA A 201 5.61 -12.86 -7.05
N ASP A 202 6.25 -14.03 -7.16
CA ASP A 202 5.73 -15.32 -6.77
C ASP A 202 5.93 -15.56 -5.28
N THR A 203 4.88 -15.34 -4.50
CA THR A 203 4.90 -15.60 -3.05
C THR A 203 4.22 -16.94 -2.77
N LEU A 204 5.01 -17.90 -2.30
CA LEU A 204 4.58 -19.26 -1.96
C LEU A 204 4.02 -19.37 -0.54
N GLY A 205 4.45 -18.45 0.33
CA GLY A 205 3.99 -18.38 1.71
C GLY A 205 4.59 -17.15 2.41
N ILE A 206 4.20 -16.93 3.65
CA ILE A 206 4.72 -15.87 4.50
C ILE A 206 5.20 -16.49 5.80
N ILE A 207 6.46 -16.28 6.13
CA ILE A 207 6.95 -16.52 7.48
C ILE A 207 6.51 -15.32 8.32
N GLN A 208 5.71 -15.60 9.34
CA GLN A 208 5.32 -14.62 10.35
C GLN A 208 6.13 -14.87 11.61
N THR A 209 6.84 -13.84 12.06
CA THR A 209 7.54 -13.84 13.35
C THR A 209 6.88 -12.80 14.24
N TYR A 210 6.50 -13.22 15.43
CA TYR A 210 5.96 -12.33 16.44
C TYR A 210 6.94 -12.19 17.57
N SER A 211 7.27 -10.95 17.88
CA SER A 211 8.37 -10.63 18.78
C SER A 211 7.97 -9.50 19.73
N ASN A 212 8.47 -9.57 20.96
CA ASN A 212 8.45 -8.42 21.86
C ASN A 212 9.84 -7.79 21.94
N LEU A 213 9.90 -6.59 22.51
CA LEU A 213 11.10 -5.78 22.70
C LEU A 213 11.29 -5.39 24.18
N ILE A 214 10.73 -6.20 25.08
CA ILE A 214 10.87 -5.99 26.53
C ILE A 214 12.36 -5.96 26.88
N ASP A 215 12.73 -5.07 27.80
CA ASP A 215 14.12 -4.83 28.21
C ASP A 215 15.03 -4.43 27.02
N SER A 216 14.48 -3.72 26.02
CA SER A 216 15.20 -3.23 24.83
C SER A 216 15.82 -4.33 23.96
N ASN A 217 15.40 -5.58 24.12
CA ASN A 217 15.93 -6.73 23.40
C ASN A 217 14.84 -7.46 22.63
N ILE A 218 15.05 -7.68 21.33
CA ILE A 218 14.08 -8.42 20.54
C ILE A 218 14.06 -9.90 20.89
N LYS A 219 12.89 -10.39 21.30
CA LYS A 219 12.65 -11.80 21.60
C LYS A 219 11.50 -12.34 20.77
N ASN A 220 11.79 -13.35 19.97
CA ASN A 220 10.76 -14.05 19.18
C ASN A 220 9.89 -14.93 20.10
N ILE A 221 8.61 -14.64 20.15
CA ILE A 221 7.59 -15.39 20.90
C ILE A 221 7.11 -16.56 20.06
N TYR A 222 6.71 -16.30 18.81
CA TYR A 222 6.33 -17.34 17.86
C TYR A 222 6.89 -17.07 16.47
N LYS A 223 7.11 -18.15 15.72
CA LYS A 223 7.42 -18.12 14.29
C LYS A 223 6.61 -19.19 13.60
N GLY A 224 5.86 -18.81 12.57
CA GLY A 224 4.93 -19.66 11.85
C GLY A 224 4.99 -19.42 10.35
N LEU A 225 4.52 -20.39 9.57
CA LEU A 225 4.30 -20.25 8.13
C LEU A 225 2.81 -20.04 7.87
N LEU A 226 2.47 -18.89 7.30
CA LEU A 226 1.15 -18.58 6.78
C LEU A 226 1.12 -18.88 5.29
N LEU A 227 0.26 -19.82 4.89
CA LEU A 227 -0.08 -20.04 3.50
C LEU A 227 -1.26 -19.13 3.15
N THR A 228 -1.06 -18.26 2.18
CA THR A 228 -2.13 -17.46 1.60
C THR A 228 -2.52 -18.09 0.28
N ASP A 229 -3.81 -18.12 -0.06
CA ASP A 229 -4.26 -18.59 -1.37
C ASP A 229 -3.49 -17.81 -2.47
N TYR A 230 -2.64 -18.54 -3.20
CA TYR A 230 -1.81 -18.00 -4.28
C TYR A 230 -2.69 -17.30 -5.33
N ASN A 231 -3.89 -17.82 -5.58
CA ASN A 231 -4.84 -17.24 -6.52
C ASN A 231 -5.43 -15.93 -5.99
N TYR A 232 -5.68 -15.83 -4.68
CA TYR A 232 -6.13 -14.58 -4.06
C TYR A 232 -5.08 -13.47 -4.17
N ARG A 233 -3.79 -13.79 -3.96
CA ARG A 233 -2.70 -12.81 -4.08
C ARG A 233 -2.32 -12.47 -5.53
N LYS A 234 -2.37 -13.44 -6.46
CA LYS A 234 -2.22 -13.19 -7.90
C LYS A 234 -3.31 -12.22 -8.38
N ARG A 235 -4.56 -12.39 -7.92
CA ARG A 235 -5.68 -11.46 -8.19
C ARG A 235 -5.48 -10.06 -7.58
N GLN A 236 -5.02 -9.96 -6.33
CA GLN A 236 -4.71 -8.66 -5.69
C GLN A 236 -3.51 -7.94 -6.35
N ARG A 237 -2.47 -8.68 -6.76
CA ARG A 237 -1.32 -8.11 -7.51
C ARG A 237 -1.71 -7.74 -8.93
N TYR A 238 -2.45 -8.57 -9.68
CA TYR A 238 -3.00 -8.19 -10.98
C TYR A 238 -3.89 -6.94 -10.87
N ASN A 239 -4.72 -6.84 -9.84
CA ASN A 239 -5.55 -5.65 -9.62
C ASN A 239 -4.76 -4.40 -9.20
N LYS A 240 -3.50 -4.54 -8.74
CA LYS A 240 -2.61 -3.43 -8.38
C LYS A 240 -1.59 -3.09 -9.50
N PHE A 241 -1.32 -4.04 -10.41
CA PHE A 241 -0.38 -3.90 -11.54
C PHE A 241 -1.07 -3.73 -12.91
N ILE A 242 -2.39 -3.82 -13.02
CA ILE A 242 -3.12 -3.33 -14.19
C ILE A 242 -3.19 -1.79 -14.10
N THR A 243 -2.12 -1.15 -14.55
CA THR A 243 -2.18 0.13 -15.24
C THR A 243 -2.08 -0.15 -16.75
N GLU A 244 -3.21 0.07 -17.44
CA GLU A 244 -3.37 0.51 -18.82
C GLU A 244 -2.72 -0.16 -20.05
N LYS A 245 -1.95 -1.26 -20.01
CA LYS A 245 -1.40 -1.81 -21.28
C LYS A 245 -1.70 -3.24 -21.76
N ASP A 246 -2.14 -4.18 -20.94
CA ASP A 246 -2.19 -5.60 -21.41
C ASP A 246 -3.52 -6.32 -21.19
N VAL A 247 -4.66 -5.78 -21.66
CA VAL A 247 -5.92 -6.56 -21.62
C VAL A 247 -6.69 -6.48 -22.94
N ASN A 248 -6.02 -6.55 -24.09
CA ASN A 248 -6.70 -7.05 -25.28
C ASN A 248 -6.51 -8.57 -25.35
N ASN A 249 -7.65 -9.27 -25.35
CA ASN A 249 -7.84 -10.73 -25.39
C ASN A 249 -7.72 -11.48 -24.05
N TYR A 250 -8.85 -11.78 -23.41
CA TYR A 250 -9.45 -13.13 -23.43
C TYR A 250 -10.76 -13.15 -22.61
N ASP A 251 -11.73 -13.88 -23.17
CA ASP A 251 -13.13 -14.01 -22.74
C ASP A 251 -13.24 -14.88 -21.46
N PHE A 252 -13.71 -14.30 -20.35
CA PHE A 252 -14.07 -15.03 -19.13
C PHE A 252 -15.59 -14.98 -18.92
N LYS A 253 -16.33 -15.64 -19.81
CA LYS A 253 -17.63 -16.20 -19.43
C LYS A 253 -17.41 -17.33 -18.42
N ASN A 254 -18.13 -17.24 -17.31
CA ASN A 254 -18.26 -18.21 -16.21
C ASN A 254 -17.16 -18.17 -15.14
N LEU A 255 -17.46 -17.46 -14.04
CA LEU A 255 -17.37 -17.98 -12.66
C LEU A 255 -18.03 -16.97 -11.70
N LYS A 256 -19.31 -17.22 -11.38
CA LYS A 256 -20.04 -16.57 -10.28
C LYS A 256 -19.60 -17.21 -8.95
N GLY A 257 -19.31 -16.41 -7.92
CA GLY A 257 -19.04 -16.91 -6.56
C GLY A 257 -18.40 -15.91 -5.57
N ASN A 258 -19.03 -14.76 -5.37
CA ASN A 258 -19.02 -13.82 -4.23
C ASN A 258 -17.90 -13.88 -3.15
N TYR A 259 -16.97 -12.92 -3.21
CA TYR A 259 -16.62 -11.96 -2.12
C TYR A 259 -15.72 -10.84 -2.69
N LEU A 260 -16.31 -10.00 -3.54
CA LEU A 260 -15.85 -8.63 -3.84
C LEU A 260 -17.14 -7.86 -4.15
N ASN A 261 -17.82 -7.30 -3.13
CA ASN A 261 -19.07 -6.54 -3.34
C ASN A 261 -18.78 -5.14 -3.89
N ARG A 262 -18.00 -5.06 -4.98
CA ARG A 262 -18.00 -3.92 -5.89
C ARG A 262 -18.69 -4.40 -7.16
N ASN A 263 -19.94 -4.02 -7.34
CA ASN A 263 -20.67 -4.26 -8.57
C ASN A 263 -20.14 -3.27 -9.61
N SER A 264 -19.17 -3.71 -10.42
CA SER A 264 -18.60 -2.89 -11.50
C SER A 264 -19.64 -2.71 -12.60
N ILE A 265 -20.03 -1.46 -12.86
CA ILE A 265 -21.07 -1.09 -13.81
C ILE A 265 -20.45 -0.64 -15.13
N TYR A 266 -19.30 0.03 -15.06
CA TYR A 266 -18.57 0.51 -16.24
C TYR A 266 -17.08 0.61 -15.98
N SER A 267 -16.28 0.38 -17.01
CA SER A 267 -14.85 0.64 -17.03
C SER A 267 -14.45 1.08 -18.44
N ALA A 268 -13.78 2.22 -18.56
CA ALA A 268 -13.19 2.69 -19.80
C ALA A 268 -11.69 2.39 -19.84
N ARG A 269 -11.17 2.16 -21.05
CA ARG A 269 -9.73 2.16 -21.34
C ARG A 269 -9.33 3.24 -22.34
N ASP A 270 -10.31 3.72 -23.09
CA ASP A 270 -10.15 4.80 -24.05
C ASP A 270 -11.11 5.92 -23.68
N PHE A 271 -10.65 7.15 -23.84
CA PHE A 271 -11.44 8.34 -23.60
C PHE A 271 -11.23 9.31 -24.75
N LYS A 272 -12.27 10.12 -25.02
CA LYS A 272 -12.18 11.23 -25.94
C LYS A 272 -12.17 12.51 -25.14
N VAL A 273 -11.36 13.45 -25.61
CA VAL A 273 -11.28 14.79 -25.03
C VAL A 273 -11.60 15.81 -26.11
N ASN A 274 -12.23 16.89 -25.69
CA ASN A 274 -12.40 18.08 -26.48
C ASN A 274 -11.23 19.03 -26.19
N LYS A 275 -10.62 19.57 -27.25
CA LYS A 275 -9.58 20.60 -27.10
C LYS A 275 -10.16 21.85 -26.45
N ASP A 276 -9.29 22.64 -25.82
CA ASP A 276 -9.62 23.96 -25.26
C ASP A 276 -10.82 23.92 -24.31
N SER A 277 -10.93 22.84 -23.52
CA SER A 277 -12.04 22.64 -22.59
C SER A 277 -11.65 21.81 -21.38
N MET A 278 -12.46 21.88 -20.32
CA MET A 278 -12.37 20.95 -19.21
C MET A 278 -13.13 19.67 -19.55
N ASN A 279 -12.47 18.53 -19.38
CA ASN A 279 -12.95 17.20 -19.75
C ASN A 279 -13.17 16.34 -18.50
N LEU A 280 -14.32 15.68 -18.39
CA LEU A 280 -14.53 14.59 -17.44
C LEU A 280 -14.19 13.25 -18.10
N ILE A 281 -13.11 12.64 -17.62
CA ILE A 281 -12.70 11.30 -18.01
C ILE A 281 -13.20 10.32 -16.94
N VAL A 282 -14.09 9.40 -17.31
CA VAL A 282 -14.61 8.39 -16.39
C VAL A 282 -13.82 7.10 -16.54
N ASN A 283 -13.08 6.70 -15.50
CA ASN A 283 -12.30 5.46 -15.52
C ASN A 283 -13.18 4.26 -15.22
N ASN A 284 -13.95 4.33 -14.13
CA ASN A 284 -14.90 3.30 -13.78
C ASN A 284 -16.07 3.84 -12.96
N ILE A 285 -17.18 3.12 -13.07
CA ILE A 285 -18.37 3.31 -12.24
C ILE A 285 -18.63 1.98 -11.53
N PHE A 286 -18.76 2.01 -10.21
CA PHE A 286 -19.01 0.82 -9.42
C PHE A 286 -19.95 1.14 -8.26
N GLU A 287 -20.75 0.15 -7.87
CA GLU A 287 -21.58 0.23 -6.68
C GLU A 287 -20.97 -0.58 -5.54
N GLU A 288 -20.88 0.02 -4.36
CA GLU A 288 -20.46 -0.63 -3.12
C GLU A 288 -21.39 -0.16 -1.99
N LYS A 289 -22.00 -1.10 -1.25
CA LYS A 289 -22.85 -0.83 -0.08
C LYS A 289 -23.93 0.25 -0.34
N ASN A 290 -24.76 0.07 -1.38
CA ASN A 290 -25.84 1.01 -1.78
C ASN A 290 -25.37 2.44 -2.08
N THR A 291 -24.13 2.56 -2.55
CA THR A 291 -23.56 3.82 -3.00
C THR A 291 -22.93 3.59 -4.36
N LEU A 292 -23.29 4.42 -5.32
CA LEU A 292 -22.69 4.43 -6.64
C LEU A 292 -21.52 5.40 -6.66
N TYR A 293 -20.38 4.94 -7.15
CA TYR A 293 -19.15 5.71 -7.27
C TYR A 293 -18.80 5.85 -8.74
N LEU A 294 -18.48 7.07 -9.15
CA LEU A 294 -17.81 7.37 -10.40
C LEU A 294 -16.40 7.84 -10.06
N ASN A 295 -15.41 7.07 -10.47
CA ASN A 295 -14.00 7.39 -10.30
C ASN A 295 -13.41 7.77 -11.66
N GLY A 296 -12.76 8.93 -11.70
CA GLY A 296 -12.36 9.56 -12.94
C GLY A 296 -11.34 10.67 -12.74
N TYR A 297 -11.15 11.45 -13.77
CA TYR A 297 -10.29 12.63 -13.78
C TYR A 297 -11.05 13.83 -14.37
N LEU A 298 -10.81 15.01 -13.82
CA LEU A 298 -11.05 16.27 -14.52
C LEU A 298 -9.75 16.69 -15.17
N LEU A 299 -9.77 16.86 -16.49
CA LEU A 299 -8.63 17.27 -17.29
C LEU A 299 -8.91 18.65 -17.88
N ASN A 300 -8.13 19.65 -17.49
CA ASN A 300 -8.20 20.99 -18.04
C ASN A 300 -7.30 21.07 -19.27
N LEU A 301 -7.86 21.18 -20.47
CA LEU A 301 -7.10 21.43 -21.70
C LEU A 301 -7.22 22.89 -22.17
N THR A 302 -7.64 23.80 -21.29
CA THR A 302 -7.64 25.24 -21.54
C THR A 302 -6.29 25.85 -21.14
N GLU A 303 -6.02 27.06 -21.61
CA GLU A 303 -4.85 27.84 -21.22
C GLU A 303 -5.00 28.53 -19.84
N ASN A 304 -6.18 28.47 -19.23
CA ASN A 304 -6.49 29.15 -17.98
C ASN A 304 -6.56 28.15 -16.81
N THR A 305 -6.07 28.57 -15.64
CA THR A 305 -6.25 27.84 -14.39
C THR A 305 -7.72 27.91 -13.93
N ILE A 306 -8.28 26.76 -13.56
CA ILE A 306 -9.63 26.64 -12.98
C ILE A 306 -9.49 26.63 -11.46
N ASN A 307 -9.92 27.67 -10.77
CA ASN A 307 -9.71 27.78 -9.32
C ASN A 307 -10.77 27.01 -8.54
N ASP A 308 -12.01 27.03 -9.04
CA ASP A 308 -13.13 26.33 -8.44
C ASP A 308 -14.09 25.80 -9.52
N ILE A 309 -14.75 24.68 -9.19
CA ILE A 309 -15.79 24.07 -10.01
C ILE A 309 -17.04 23.94 -9.17
N ASN A 310 -18.02 24.78 -9.49
CA ASN A 310 -19.27 24.88 -8.75
C ASN A 310 -20.43 24.36 -9.59
N ASN A 311 -21.50 23.95 -8.89
CA ASN A 311 -22.75 23.50 -9.51
C ASN A 311 -22.53 22.43 -10.60
N PHE A 312 -21.62 21.49 -10.35
CA PHE A 312 -21.27 20.40 -11.27
C PHE A 312 -22.44 19.42 -11.36
N LYS A 313 -23.27 19.60 -12.38
CA LYS A 313 -24.38 18.72 -12.72
C LYS A 313 -23.88 17.60 -13.59
N ILE A 314 -24.18 16.36 -13.25
CA ILE A 314 -23.83 15.18 -14.03
C ILE A 314 -25.04 14.26 -14.20
N GLU A 315 -25.20 13.70 -15.40
CA GLU A 315 -26.16 12.67 -15.74
C GLU A 315 -25.43 11.49 -16.38
N LEU A 316 -25.59 10.29 -15.83
CA LEU A 316 -25.06 9.05 -16.39
C LEU A 316 -26.18 8.31 -17.11
N LYS A 317 -25.93 7.92 -18.35
CA LYS A 317 -26.89 7.30 -19.25
C LYS A 317 -26.43 5.93 -19.70
N ASP A 318 -27.38 5.03 -19.83
CA ASP A 318 -27.14 3.68 -20.36
C ASP A 318 -27.07 3.67 -21.89
N ALA A 319 -26.78 2.51 -22.49
CA ALA A 319 -26.63 2.39 -23.95
C ALA A 319 -27.89 2.75 -24.76
N THR A 320 -29.05 2.86 -24.12
CA THR A 320 -30.32 3.29 -24.74
C THR A 320 -30.59 4.79 -24.54
N GLY A 321 -29.70 5.49 -23.82
CA GLY A 321 -29.86 6.89 -23.43
C GLY A 321 -30.66 7.10 -22.15
N ARG A 322 -31.06 6.03 -21.44
CA ARG A 322 -31.80 6.13 -20.17
C ARG A 322 -30.86 6.66 -19.08
N VAL A 323 -31.25 7.75 -18.43
CA VAL A 323 -30.52 8.27 -17.25
C VAL A 323 -30.70 7.30 -16.09
N PHE A 324 -29.59 6.76 -15.59
CA PHE A 324 -29.57 5.86 -14.44
C PHE A 324 -28.91 6.46 -13.21
N ALA A 325 -28.18 7.58 -13.33
CA ALA A 325 -27.70 8.35 -12.19
C ALA A 325 -27.69 9.84 -12.52
N LYS A 326 -28.05 10.68 -11.55
CA LYS A 326 -28.08 12.13 -11.74
C LYS A 326 -27.81 12.84 -10.43
N LYS A 327 -26.90 13.82 -10.45
CA LYS A 327 -26.58 14.61 -9.26
C LYS A 327 -26.06 16.00 -9.62
N ILE A 328 -26.27 16.95 -8.72
CA ILE A 328 -25.61 18.26 -8.73
C ILE A 328 -24.67 18.30 -7.53
N PHE A 329 -23.37 18.37 -7.80
CA PHE A 329 -22.37 18.63 -6.78
C PHE A 329 -22.18 20.14 -6.65
N LYS A 330 -22.50 20.70 -5.47
CA LYS A 330 -22.39 22.15 -5.23
C LYS A 330 -20.96 22.65 -5.46
N ARG A 331 -19.96 21.83 -5.13
CA ARG A 331 -18.54 22.08 -5.36
C ARG A 331 -17.83 20.76 -5.61
N ILE A 332 -16.86 20.75 -6.52
CA ILE A 332 -15.89 19.65 -6.67
C ILE A 332 -14.58 20.10 -6.05
N ASP A 333 -14.06 19.29 -5.12
CA ASP A 333 -12.76 19.56 -4.52
C ASP A 333 -11.64 19.23 -5.50
N ILE A 334 -10.90 20.26 -5.90
CA ILE A 334 -9.74 20.17 -6.78
C ILE A 334 -8.43 20.56 -6.06
N ASN A 335 -8.38 20.60 -4.73
CA ASN A 335 -7.15 20.80 -3.94
C ASN A 335 -6.25 21.93 -4.46
N GLY A 336 -6.73 23.18 -4.42
CA GLY A 336 -5.93 24.37 -4.77
C GLY A 336 -5.96 24.78 -6.25
N GLY A 337 -6.94 24.31 -7.03
CA GLY A 337 -7.13 24.68 -8.44
C GLY A 337 -6.76 23.57 -9.42
N LEU A 338 -7.09 23.72 -10.69
CA LEU A 338 -6.77 22.79 -11.78
C LEU A 338 -6.07 23.60 -12.87
N GLU A 339 -4.74 23.52 -12.90
CA GLU A 339 -3.89 24.30 -13.80
C GLU A 339 -4.14 23.97 -15.27
N ALA A 340 -3.66 24.87 -16.15
CA ALA A 340 -3.71 24.66 -17.59
C ALA A 340 -2.99 23.36 -17.98
N PHE A 341 -3.63 22.55 -18.83
CA PHE A 341 -3.11 21.27 -19.32
C PHE A 341 -2.85 20.20 -18.23
N GLU A 342 -3.48 20.33 -17.06
CA GLU A 342 -3.37 19.35 -15.97
C GLU A 342 -4.64 18.52 -15.76
N GLY A 343 -4.46 17.36 -15.14
CA GLY A 343 -5.54 16.46 -14.74
C GLY A 343 -5.53 16.20 -13.24
N LYS A 344 -6.71 16.27 -12.60
CA LYS A 344 -6.89 15.87 -11.20
C LYS A 344 -7.88 14.74 -11.06
N LYS A 345 -7.54 13.80 -10.19
CA LYS A 345 -8.38 12.66 -9.89
C LYS A 345 -9.60 13.11 -9.08
N ILE A 346 -10.76 12.57 -9.43
CA ILE A 346 -12.01 12.81 -8.71
C ILE A 346 -12.74 11.51 -8.39
N LEU A 347 -13.50 11.52 -7.29
CA LEU A 347 -14.42 10.47 -6.91
C LEU A 347 -15.79 11.07 -6.62
N LEU A 348 -16.72 10.92 -7.56
CA LEU A 348 -18.09 11.38 -7.43
C LEU A 348 -18.95 10.28 -6.83
N THR A 349 -19.80 10.64 -5.87
CA THR A 349 -20.58 9.68 -5.09
C THR A 349 -22.08 9.99 -5.18
N PHE A 350 -22.88 8.98 -5.49
CA PHE A 350 -24.34 9.05 -5.61
C PHE A 350 -24.98 8.10 -4.57
N PHE A 351 -25.94 8.62 -3.81
CA PHE A 351 -26.61 7.94 -2.70
C PHE A 351 -28.11 7.82 -2.97
N GLY A 352 -28.73 6.73 -2.51
CA GLY A 352 -30.20 6.60 -2.48
C GLY A 352 -30.86 6.81 -3.83
N GLU A 353 -31.79 7.77 -3.91
CA GLU A 353 -32.60 8.10 -5.10
C GLU A 353 -31.80 8.75 -6.25
N GLU A 354 -30.52 9.08 -6.04
CA GLU A 354 -29.65 9.70 -7.04
C GLU A 354 -29.22 8.74 -8.15
N TYR A 355 -29.51 7.43 -8.02
CA TYR A 355 -29.24 6.43 -9.04
C TYR A 355 -30.21 5.23 -9.00
N ASN A 356 -30.36 4.51 -10.11
CA ASN A 356 -31.16 3.31 -10.23
C ASN A 356 -30.55 2.35 -11.26
N LEU A 357 -30.00 1.23 -10.77
CA LEU A 357 -29.33 0.22 -11.60
C LEU A 357 -30.28 -0.87 -12.13
N TYR A 358 -31.58 -0.79 -11.88
CA TYR A 358 -32.53 -1.79 -12.33
C TYR A 358 -32.69 -1.78 -13.85
N ASN A 359 -32.37 -2.90 -14.49
CA ASN A 359 -32.44 -3.11 -15.94
C ASN A 359 -31.66 -2.07 -16.77
N ILE A 360 -30.49 -1.63 -16.30
CA ILE A 360 -29.62 -0.75 -17.10
C ILE A 360 -28.88 -1.52 -18.18
N ASN A 361 -28.72 -0.92 -19.36
CA ASN A 361 -27.89 -1.46 -20.43
C ASN A 361 -26.45 -0.92 -20.35
N THR A 362 -25.54 -1.71 -19.77
CA THR A 362 -24.14 -1.30 -19.53
C THR A 362 -23.23 -1.39 -20.75
N GLY A 363 -23.74 -1.73 -21.95
CA GLY A 363 -22.92 -1.96 -23.14
C GLY A 363 -22.14 -0.73 -23.63
N ASN A 364 -22.71 0.47 -23.47
CA ASN A 364 -22.03 1.74 -23.78
C ASN A 364 -22.64 2.86 -22.94
N LEU A 365 -22.04 3.17 -21.79
CA LEU A 365 -22.51 4.27 -20.96
C LEU A 365 -22.01 5.60 -21.49
N THR A 366 -22.84 6.63 -21.39
CA THR A 366 -22.47 8.01 -21.69
C THR A 366 -22.72 8.88 -20.47
N TRP A 367 -22.07 10.05 -20.44
CA TRP A 367 -22.26 11.03 -19.38
C TRP A 367 -22.32 12.42 -19.97
N ASP A 368 -23.24 13.21 -19.45
CA ASP A 368 -23.31 14.64 -19.70
C ASP A 368 -23.02 15.37 -18.41
N TYR A 369 -22.21 16.42 -18.47
CA TYR A 369 -22.00 17.29 -17.33
C TYR A 369 -22.00 18.76 -17.75
N ASN A 370 -22.35 19.62 -16.80
CA ASN A 370 -22.23 21.06 -16.91
C ASN A 370 -21.84 21.63 -15.54
N CYS A 371 -21.07 22.69 -15.52
CA CYS A 371 -20.57 23.32 -14.30
C CYS A 371 -20.25 24.79 -14.52
N GLU A 372 -20.17 25.51 -13.42
CA GLU A 372 -19.65 26.87 -13.37
C GLU A 372 -18.17 26.81 -12.98
N ILE A 373 -17.32 27.31 -13.88
CA ILE A 373 -15.86 27.40 -13.68
C ILE A 373 -15.55 28.82 -13.23
N ILE A 374 -14.78 28.97 -12.15
CA ILE A 374 -14.35 30.26 -11.60
C ILE A 374 -12.84 30.43 -11.72
#